data_AF-A0A971YIZ3-F1
#
_entry.id   AF-A0A971YIZ3-F1
#
_cell.length_a   1.000
_cell.length_b   1.000
_cell.length_c   1.000
_cell.angle_alpha   90.00
_cell.angle_beta   90.00
_cell.angle_gamma   90.00
#
_symmetry.space_group_name_H-M   'P 1'
#
loop_
_entity.id
_entity.type
_entity.pdbx_description
1 polymer ?
#
loop_
_entity_poly.entity_id
_entity_poly.type
_entity_poly.pdbx_seq_one_letter_code
_entity_poly.pdbx_strand_id
1 'polypeptide(L)'
;MEHILISYVKRKEYTMLHIFICPRCYNYRIVSRKPNAVCFHCGDRLFRSDLDFVTYVDMSEQERERYKESFIKRMQAYRDRAEPMPEGHDYTNSVWE
;
A
#
# COMPACT_ATOMS: atom_id res chain seq x y z
N MET A 1 19.46 14.18 21.14
CA MET A 1 19.97 13.53 19.90
C MET A 1 18.93 12.58 19.29
N GLU A 2 18.27 11.74 20.09
CA GLU A 2 17.21 10.81 19.65
C GLU A 2 16.02 11.50 18.95
N HIS A 3 15.52 12.63 19.45
CA HIS A 3 14.45 13.39 18.79
C HIS A 3 14.82 13.90 17.37
N ILE A 4 16.10 14.19 17.13
CA ILE A 4 16.60 14.63 15.81
C ILE A 4 16.67 13.43 14.85
N LEU A 5 17.10 12.27 15.34
CA LEU A 5 17.10 11.03 14.57
C LEU A 5 15.67 10.56 14.24
N ILE A 6 14.74 10.62 15.20
CA ILE A 6 13.33 10.28 14.98
C ILE A 6 12.70 11.21 13.94
N SER A 7 12.96 12.52 14.03
CA SER A 7 12.43 13.49 13.05
C SER A 7 13.07 13.34 11.67
N TYR A 8 14.35 12.96 11.57
CA TYR A 8 15.02 12.66 10.31
C TYR A 8 14.52 11.36 9.66
N VAL A 9 14.40 10.27 10.44
CA VAL A 9 13.85 8.98 9.98
C VAL A 9 12.40 9.16 9.54
N LYS A 10 11.58 9.85 10.34
CA LYS A 10 10.24 10.27 9.92
C LYS A 10 10.33 11.07 8.62
N ARG A 11 11.10 12.16 8.52
CA ARG A 11 11.19 12.94 7.28
C ARG A 11 11.62 12.13 6.05
N LYS A 12 12.50 11.13 6.21
CA LYS A 12 12.95 10.22 5.14
C LYS A 12 11.85 9.24 4.71
N GLU A 13 11.11 8.66 5.65
CA GLU A 13 9.87 7.93 5.34
C GLU A 13 8.81 8.86 4.75
N TYR A 14 8.83 10.16 5.09
CA TYR A 14 7.92 11.16 4.52
C TYR A 14 8.12 11.45 3.05
N THR A 15 9.28 11.11 2.50
CA THR A 15 9.59 11.26 1.08
C THR A 15 9.35 10.00 0.24
N MET A 16 9.09 8.84 0.86
CA MET A 16 8.90 7.58 0.12
C MET A 16 7.48 7.47 -0.44
N LEU A 17 7.38 7.23 -1.74
CA LEU A 17 6.11 6.94 -2.40
C LEU A 17 5.70 5.49 -2.13
N HIS A 18 4.41 5.31 -1.82
CA HIS A 18 3.81 4.00 -1.62
C HIS A 18 2.73 3.75 -2.65
N ILE A 19 2.58 2.47 -3.01
CA ILE A 19 1.55 2.03 -3.95
C ILE A 19 0.39 1.48 -3.14
N PHE A 20 -0.81 1.93 -3.44
CA PHE A 20 -2.04 1.49 -2.81
C PHE A 20 -3.00 0.97 -3.87
N ILE A 21 -3.58 -0.21 -3.67
CA ILE A 21 -4.36 -0.95 -4.67
C ILE A 21 -5.79 -1.12 -4.17
N CYS A 22 -6.76 -0.91 -5.05
CA CYS A 22 -8.17 -1.08 -4.75
C CYS A 22 -8.53 -2.57 -4.69
N PRO A 23 -9.16 -3.06 -3.61
CA PRO A 23 -9.53 -4.48 -3.53
C PRO A 23 -10.73 -4.81 -4.43
N ARG A 24 -11.49 -3.80 -4.87
CA ARG A 24 -12.69 -3.97 -5.70
C ARG A 24 -12.39 -3.92 -7.20
N CYS A 25 -11.71 -2.87 -7.67
CA CYS A 25 -11.44 -2.67 -9.09
C CYS A 25 -9.97 -2.79 -9.49
N TYR A 26 -9.08 -3.07 -8.53
CA TYR A 26 -7.65 -3.31 -8.75
C TYR A 26 -6.88 -2.15 -9.39
N ASN A 27 -7.47 -0.97 -9.47
CA ASN A 27 -6.73 0.24 -9.81
C ASN A 27 -5.84 0.66 -8.64
N TYR A 28 -4.70 1.29 -8.94
CA TYR A 28 -3.71 1.69 -7.96
C TYR A 28 -3.57 3.20 -7.87
N ARG A 29 -3.03 3.66 -6.75
CA ARG A 29 -2.61 5.04 -6.51
C ARG A 29 -1.23 5.04 -5.90
N ILE A 30 -0.39 5.95 -6.37
CA ILE A 30 0.96 6.17 -5.84
C ILE A 30 0.91 7.46 -5.04
N VAL A 31 1.12 7.39 -3.73
CA VAL A 31 1.07 8.55 -2.83
C VAL A 31 2.12 8.43 -1.74
N SER A 32 2.69 9.55 -1.30
CA SER A 32 3.65 9.58 -0.18
C SER A 32 2.95 9.34 1.16
N ARG A 33 1.73 9.87 1.34
CA ARG A 33 0.86 9.61 2.50
C ARG A 33 -0.62 9.69 2.15
N LYS A 34 -1.34 8.63 2.51
CA LYS A 34 -2.72 8.68 3.02
C LYS A 34 -3.08 7.29 3.58
N PRO A 35 -3.18 7.11 4.92
CA PRO A 35 -3.61 5.83 5.52
C PRO A 35 -5.07 5.51 5.17
N ASN A 36 -5.79 6.56 4.76
CA ASN A 36 -7.16 6.55 4.28
C ASN A 36 -7.21 6.89 2.79
N ALA A 37 -6.25 6.41 2.01
CA ALA A 37 -6.29 6.59 0.56
C ALA A 37 -7.53 5.87 0.02
N VAL A 38 -8.33 6.60 -0.75
CA VAL A 38 -9.55 6.08 -1.39
C VAL A 38 -9.35 5.91 -2.88
N CYS A 39 -10.01 4.90 -3.43
CA CYS A 39 -10.08 4.68 -4.86
C CYS A 39 -10.91 5.77 -5.53
N PHE A 40 -10.37 6.45 -6.54
CA PHE A 40 -11.12 7.44 -7.31
C PHE A 40 -12.16 6.84 -8.26
N HIS A 41 -12.12 5.54 -8.48
CA HIS A 41 -13.09 4.83 -9.32
C HIS A 41 -14.27 4.28 -8.51
N CYS A 42 -14.02 3.84 -7.27
CA CYS A 42 -15.01 3.09 -6.49
C CYS A 42 -15.33 3.69 -5.12
N GLY A 43 -14.54 4.65 -4.64
CA GLY A 43 -14.68 5.20 -3.28
C GLY A 43 -14.13 4.31 -2.16
N ASP A 44 -13.84 3.04 -2.44
CA ASP A 44 -13.30 2.09 -1.44
C ASP A 44 -11.93 2.52 -0.89
N ARG A 45 -11.68 2.13 0.37
CA ARG A 45 -10.36 2.22 0.98
C ARG A 45 -9.36 1.35 0.22
N LEU A 46 -8.19 1.92 -0.06
CA LEU A 46 -7.11 1.22 -0.76
C LEU A 46 -6.22 0.45 0.21
N PHE A 47 -5.63 -0.63 -0.30
CA PHE A 47 -4.72 -1.53 0.42
C PHE A 47 -3.30 -1.17 0.07
N ARG A 48 -2.43 -1.05 1.07
CA ARG A 48 -1.00 -0.84 0.80
C ARG A 48 -0.43 -2.08 0.11
N SER A 49 0.20 -1.84 -1.04
CA SER A 49 0.96 -2.85 -1.77
C SER A 49 2.22 -3.21 -0.99
N ASP A 50 2.61 -4.47 -1.15
CA ASP A 50 3.92 -5.04 -0.80
C ASP A 50 5.06 -4.51 -1.69
N LEU A 51 4.77 -3.79 -2.78
CA LEU A 51 5.76 -3.11 -3.60
C LEU A 51 6.02 -1.68 -3.12
N ASP A 52 7.31 -1.32 -3.05
CA ASP A 52 7.71 0.09 -3.03
C ASP A 52 7.68 0.69 -4.45
N PHE A 53 7.74 2.02 -4.50
CA PHE A 53 7.69 2.77 -5.75
C PHE A 53 8.85 2.49 -6.70
N VAL A 54 10.07 2.35 -6.19
CA VAL A 54 11.28 2.14 -7.01
C VAL A 54 11.17 0.80 -7.71
N THR A 55 10.84 -0.25 -6.96
CA THR A 55 10.62 -1.59 -7.51
C THR A 55 9.56 -1.56 -8.63
N TYR A 56 8.45 -0.84 -8.42
CA TYR A 56 7.38 -0.79 -9.42
C TYR A 56 7.77 -0.03 -10.71
N VAL A 57 8.54 1.06 -10.62
CA VAL A 57 8.97 1.79 -11.81
C VAL A 57 9.96 0.98 -12.65
N ASP A 58 10.77 0.15 -12.00
CA ASP A 58 11.75 -0.72 -12.65
C ASP A 58 11.11 -1.98 -13.27
N MET A 59 9.89 -2.34 -12.88
CA MET A 59 9.15 -3.45 -13.48
C MET A 59 8.67 -3.13 -14.90
N SER A 60 8.80 -4.12 -15.78
CA SER A 60 8.16 -4.15 -17.10
C SER A 60 6.62 -4.24 -16.98
N GLU A 61 5.92 -3.93 -18.08
CA GLU A 61 4.46 -4.04 -18.14
C GLU A 61 3.96 -5.46 -17.81
N GLN A 62 4.67 -6.48 -18.29
CA GLN A 62 4.35 -7.89 -18.06
C GLN A 62 4.52 -8.27 -16.58
N GLU A 63 5.54 -7.75 -15.91
CA GLU A 63 5.73 -7.94 -14.47
C GLU A 63 4.63 -7.26 -13.67
N ARG A 64 4.20 -6.06 -14.08
CA ARG A 64 3.11 -5.33 -13.44
C ARG A 64 1.78 -6.10 -13.57
N GLU A 65 1.50 -6.68 -14.74
CA GLU A 65 0.29 -7.49 -14.93
C GLU A 65 0.32 -8.77 -14.09
N ARG A 66 1.47 -9.48 -14.06
CA ARG A 66 1.63 -10.66 -13.19
C ARG A 66 1.45 -10.34 -11.71
N TYR A 67 1.97 -9.20 -11.26
CA TYR A 67 1.79 -8.76 -9.88
C TYR A 67 0.31 -8.45 -9.59
N LYS A 68 -0.39 -7.77 -10.50
CA LYS A 68 -1.83 -7.48 -10.39
C LYS A 68 -2.66 -8.76 -10.34
N GLU A 69 -2.41 -9.74 -11.20
CA GLU A 69 -3.07 -11.05 -11.15
C GLU A 69 -2.86 -11.75 -9.80
N SER A 70 -1.63 -11.70 -9.28
CA SER A 70 -1.28 -12.29 -7.98
C SER A 70 -2.01 -11.58 -6.84
N PHE A 71 -2.14 -10.25 -6.89
CA PHE A 71 -2.91 -9.47 -5.94
C PHE A 71 -4.40 -9.85 -5.96
N ILE A 72 -5.00 -9.98 -7.15
CA ILE A 72 -6.40 -10.39 -7.32
C ILE A 72 -6.65 -11.74 -6.65
N LYS A 73 -5.78 -12.73 -6.89
CA LYS A 73 -5.87 -14.05 -6.27
C LYS A 73 -5.81 -13.99 -4.74
N ARG A 74 -4.92 -13.15 -4.17
CA ARG A 74 -4.86 -12.92 -2.72
C ARG A 74 -6.17 -12.34 -2.18
N MET A 75 -6.73 -11.32 -2.85
CA MET A 75 -7.98 -10.69 -2.43
C MET A 75 -9.18 -11.64 -2.53
N GLN A 76 -9.23 -12.49 -3.55
CA GLN A 76 -10.25 -13.53 -3.68
C GLN A 76 -10.16 -14.55 -2.54
N ALA A 77 -8.95 -15.02 -2.22
CA ALA A 77 -8.75 -15.95 -1.12
C ALA A 77 -9.24 -15.40 0.23
N TYR A 78 -9.02 -14.11 0.51
CA TYR A 78 -9.56 -13.47 1.73
C TYR A 78 -11.09 -13.46 1.75
N ARG A 79 -11.74 -13.16 0.61
CA ARG A 79 -13.20 -13.19 0.48
C ARG A 79 -13.76 -14.60 0.69
N ASP A 80 -13.15 -15.59 0.07
CA ASP A 80 -13.66 -16.97 0.07
C ASP A 80 -13.52 -17.63 1.46
N ARG A 81 -12.46 -17.30 2.21
CA ARG A 81 -12.21 -17.86 3.54
C ARG A 81 -12.94 -17.12 4.66
N ALA A 82 -13.67 -16.05 4.35
CA ALA A 82 -14.22 -15.12 5.33
C ALA A 82 -13.17 -14.62 6.35
N GLU A 83 -11.90 -14.62 5.95
CA GLU A 83 -10.82 -14.07 6.77
C GLU A 83 -10.95 -12.55 6.77
N PRO A 84 -10.69 -11.88 7.91
CA PRO A 84 -10.66 -10.43 7.94
C PRO A 84 -9.61 -9.95 6.95
N MET A 85 -10.01 -9.05 6.04
CA MET A 85 -9.10 -8.43 5.09
C MET A 85 -7.90 -7.86 5.85
N PRO A 86 -6.66 -8.06 5.37
CA PRO A 86 -5.49 -7.57 6.07
C PRO A 86 -5.64 -6.07 6.30
N GLU A 87 -5.70 -5.65 7.56
CA GLU A 87 -5.79 -4.24 7.89
C GLU A 87 -4.62 -3.54 7.20
N GLY A 88 -4.92 -2.64 6.26
CA GLY A 88 -3.90 -1.86 5.59
C GLY A 88 -3.12 -1.13 6.68
N HIS A 89 -1.91 -1.60 6.97
CA HIS A 89 -1.14 -1.23 8.15
C HIS A 89 -1.21 0.27 8.41
N ASP A 90 -1.95 0.64 9.45
CA ASP A 90 -2.18 2.04 9.81
C ASP A 90 -0.92 2.60 10.48
N TYR A 91 -0.06 3.18 9.66
CA TYR A 91 1.14 3.88 10.12
C TYR A 91 0.85 5.17 10.91
N THR A 92 -0.41 5.47 11.24
CA THR A 92 -0.73 6.58 12.16
C THR A 92 -0.70 6.18 13.63
N ASN A 93 -0.75 4.87 13.94
CA ASN A 93 -0.79 4.36 15.31
C ASN A 93 0.40 3.47 15.71
N SER A 94 1.49 3.43 14.94
CA SER A 94 2.76 2.89 15.47
C SER A 94 3.38 3.90 16.46
N VAL A 95 2.87 3.90 17.70
CA VAL A 95 3.68 4.25 18.86
C VAL A 95 4.66 3.10 19.00
N TRP A 96 5.88 3.30 18.51
CA TRP A 96 6.99 2.43 18.84
C TRP A 96 7.30 2.70 20.32
N GLU A 97 6.92 1.77 21.20
CA GLU A 97 7.55 1.68 22.52
C GLU A 97 9.02 1.31 22.37
#